data_AF-A0A6B1GJF9-F1
#
_entry.id   AF-A0A6B1GJF9-F1
#
_cell.length_a   1.000
_cell.length_b   1.000
_cell.length_c   1.000
_cell.angle_alpha   90.00
_cell.angle_beta   90.00
_cell.angle_gamma   90.00
#
_symmetry.space_group_name_H-M   'P 1'
#
loop_
_entity.id
_entity.type
_entity.pdbx_description
1 polymer ?
#
loop_
_entity_poly.entity_id
_entity_poly.type
_entity_poly.pdbx_seq_one_letter_code
_entity_poly.pdbx_strand_id
1 'polypeptide(L)' 'MLVFWQTLIRQMGKDREPMTITKRGRPVAILSPLPQAHETPSIVGAMPGSVLAYSEPFEPIAYPSDCTASR' A
#
# COMPACT_ATOMS: atom_id res chain seq x y z
N MET A 1 -8.48 -21.85 14.10
CA MET A 1 -9.18 -20.72 13.45
C MET A 1 -8.27 -19.77 12.65
N LEU A 2 -6.93 -19.87 12.71
CA LEU A 2 -6.01 -19.02 11.93
C LEU A 2 -5.81 -19.47 10.45
N VAL A 3 -6.03 -20.75 10.14
CA VAL A 3 -5.72 -21.31 8.82
C VAL A 3 -6.68 -20.82 7.73
N PHE A 4 -7.96 -20.62 8.07
CA PHE A 4 -8.99 -20.18 7.12
C PHE A 4 -8.72 -18.79 6.55
N TRP A 5 -8.18 -17.89 7.37
CA TRP A 5 -7.90 -16.51 6.97
C TRP A 5 -6.78 -16.42 5.92
N GLN A 6 -5.74 -17.24 6.04
CA GLN A 6 -4.66 -17.28 5.06
C GLN A 6 -5.13 -17.80 3.70
N THR A 7 -6.04 -18.77 3.69
CA THR A 7 -6.63 -19.29 2.45
C THR A 7 -7.46 -18.23 1.74
N LEU A 8 -8.25 -17.43 2.47
CA LEU A 8 -9.04 -16.33 1.89
C LEU A 8 -8.16 -15.25 1.27
N ILE A 9 -7.09 -14.83 1.95
CA ILE A 9 -6.16 -13.83 1.41
C ILE A 9 -5.48 -14.35 0.14
N ARG A 10 -5.06 -15.62 0.15
CA ARG A 10 -4.45 -16.25 -1.04
C ARG A 10 -5.42 -16.33 -2.21
N GLN A 11 -6.68 -16.65 -1.94
CA GLN A 11 -7.70 -16.75 -2.97
C GLN A 11 -8.01 -15.38 -3.58
N MET A 12 -8.16 -14.33 -2.76
CA MET A 12 -8.32 -12.95 -3.23
C MET A 12 -7.14 -12.47 -4.06
N GLY A 13 -5.91 -12.86 -3.70
CA GLY A 13 -4.72 -12.58 -4.50
C GLY A 13 -4.72 -13.28 -5.87
N LYS A 14 -5.38 -14.43 -6.01
CA LYS A 14 -5.52 -15.16 -7.28
C LYS A 14 -6.65 -14.59 -8.14
N ASP A 15 -7.83 -14.47 -7.55
CA ASP A 15 -9.06 -14.13 -8.29
C ASP A 15 -9.14 -12.63 -8.56
N ARG A 16 -8.41 -11.83 -7.79
CA ARG A 16 -8.43 -10.37 -7.83
C ARG A 16 -9.82 -9.76 -7.65
N GLU A 17 -10.70 -10.47 -6.97
CA GLU A 17 -12.01 -9.97 -6.61
C GLU A 17 -11.98 -9.37 -5.19
N PRO A 18 -12.51 -8.14 -5.00
CA PRO A 18 -12.71 -7.58 -3.67
C PRO A 18 -13.69 -8.40 -2.84
N MET A 19 -13.43 -8.50 -1.54
CA MET A 19 -14.31 -9.17 -0.59
C MET A 19 -14.79 -8.24 0.52
N THR A 20 -16.06 -8.36 0.91
CA THR A 20 -16.63 -7.60 2.02
C THR A 20 -16.48 -8.38 3.32
N ILE A 21 -15.79 -7.79 4.30
CA ILE A 21 -15.67 -8.34 5.65
C ILE A 21 -16.89 -7.89 6.45
N THR A 22 -17.60 -8.85 7.03
CA THR A 22 -18.75 -8.58 7.90
C THR A 22 -18.44 -8.93 9.35
N LYS A 23 -19.04 -8.17 10.28
CA LYS A 23 -19.04 -8.46 11.71
C LYS A 23 -20.49 -8.55 12.17
N ARG A 24 -20.91 -9.74 12.61
CA ARG A 24 -22.31 -10.02 13.00
C ARG A 24 -23.32 -9.69 11.88
N GLY A 25 -22.99 -10.07 10.65
CA GLY A 25 -23.83 -9.82 9.47
C GLY A 25 -23.83 -8.38 8.96
N ARG A 26 -23.12 -7.45 9.63
CA ARG A 26 -22.98 -6.06 9.19
C ARG A 26 -21.66 -5.86 8.46
N PRO A 27 -21.64 -5.29 7.25
CA PRO A 27 -20.41 -4.92 6.57
C PRO A 27 -19.58 -3.95 7.42
N VAL A 28 -18.28 -4.19 7.54
CA VAL A 28 -17.36 -3.35 8.33
C VAL A 28 -16.10 -2.93 7.56
N ALA A 29 -15.71 -3.67 6.53
CA ALA A 29 -14.57 -3.33 5.69
C ALA A 29 -14.68 -4.00 4.32
N ILE A 30 -13.93 -3.46 3.35
CA ILE A 30 -13.69 -4.08 2.06
C ILE A 30 -12.20 -4.41 1.98
N LEU A 31 -11.88 -5.66 1.67
CA LEU A 31 -10.53 -6.10 1.38
C LEU A 31 -10.41 -6.27 -0.14
N SER A 32 -9.59 -5.42 -0.77
CA SER A 32 -9.35 -5.45 -2.20
C SER A 32 -7.92 -5.92 -2.48
N PRO A 33 -7.69 -6.63 -3.59
CA PRO A 33 -6.35 -6.95 -4.03
C PRO A 33 -5.58 -5.66 -4.33
N LEU A 34 -4.29 -5.65 -3.98
CA LEU A 34 -3.40 -4.60 -4.45
C LEU A 34 -3.35 -4.69 -5.98
N PRO A 35 -3.53 -3.59 -6.73
CA PRO A 35 -3.21 -3.57 -8.14
C PRO A 35 -1.78 -4.08 -8.28
N GLN A 36 -1.53 -5.02 -9.21
CA GLN A 36 -0.14 -5.31 -9.56
C GLN A 36 0.49 -3.98 -9.93
N ALA A 37 1.66 -3.69 -9.37
CA ALA A 37 2.46 -2.58 -9.83
C ALA A 37 2.65 -2.82 -11.33
N HIS A 38 1.86 -2.13 -12.15
CA HIS A 38 2.29 -1.84 -13.49
C HIS A 38 3.68 -1.24 -13.31
N GLU A 39 4.65 -1.71 -14.08
CA GLU A 39 5.93 -1.05 -14.19
C GLU A 39 5.62 0.43 -14.43
N THR A 40 5.66 1.22 -13.36
CA THR A 40 5.39 2.64 -13.44
C THR A 40 6.39 3.11 -14.46
N PRO A 41 5.98 3.72 -15.58
CA PRO A 41 6.94 4.23 -16.53
C PRO A 41 7.84 5.16 -15.73
N SER A 42 9.12 4.78 -15.59
CA SER A 42 10.08 5.58 -14.86
C SER A 42 9.97 6.98 -15.44
N ILE A 43 9.57 7.94 -14.61
CA ILE A 43 9.67 9.35 -14.97
C ILE A 43 11.14 9.53 -15.32
N VAL A 44 11.44 9.91 -16.56
CA VAL A 44 12.80 10.05 -17.08
C VAL A 44 13.66 10.76 -16.03
N GLY A 45 14.67 10.06 -15.49
CA GLY A 45 15.52 10.54 -14.40
C GLY A 45 15.38 9.79 -13.06
N ALA A 46 14.32 9.01 -12.85
CA ALA A 46 14.19 8.13 -11.68
C ALA A 46 14.81 6.76 -11.97
N MET A 47 16.01 6.52 -11.45
CA MET A 47 16.67 5.22 -11.53
C MET A 47 15.90 4.22 -10.64
N PRO A 48 15.30 3.15 -11.19
CA PRO A 48 14.70 2.12 -10.36
C PRO A 48 15.78 1.51 -9.44
N GLY A 49 15.54 1.50 -8.13
CA GLY A 49 16.42 0.84 -7.16
C GLY A 49 17.44 1.73 -6.44
N SER A 50 17.45 3.06 -6.62
CA SER A 50 18.38 3.94 -5.88
C SER A 50 17.89 4.37 -4.48
N VAL A 51 16.63 4.10 -4.13
CA VAL A 51 16.08 4.44 -2.81
C VAL A 51 16.28 3.24 -1.88
N LEU A 52 17.37 3.29 -1.09
CA LEU A 52 17.72 2.23 -0.13
C LEU A 52 16.88 2.29 1.15
N ALA A 53 16.27 3.44 1.46
CA ALA A 53 15.37 3.60 2.60
C ALA A 53 14.33 4.70 2.31
N TYR A 54 13.08 4.39 2.61
CA TYR A 54 11.92 5.29 2.48
C TYR A 54 11.13 5.21 3.79
N SER A 55 11.71 5.71 4.88
CA SER A 55 11.15 5.47 6.21
C SER A 55 9.98 6.38 6.52
N GLU A 56 10.05 7.67 6.23
CA GLU A 56 9.07 8.64 6.76
C GLU A 56 8.80 9.81 5.79
N PRO A 57 8.11 9.56 4.67
CA PRO A 57 7.90 10.57 3.63
C PRO A 57 6.76 11.55 3.95
N PHE A 58 5.92 11.17 4.91
CA PHE A 58 4.67 11.85 5.25
C PHE A 58 4.59 12.20 6.74
N GLU A 59 5.69 12.05 7.48
CA GLU A 59 5.70 12.53 8.85
C GLU A 59 5.59 14.06 8.86
N PRO A 60 4.72 14.61 9.74
CA PRO A 60 4.54 16.04 9.82
C PRO A 60 5.85 16.69 10.24
N ILE A 61 6.24 17.70 9.47
CA ILE A 61 7.47 18.44 9.71
C ILE A 61 7.34 19.20 11.03
N ALA A 62 8.20 18.88 11.99
CA ALA A 62 8.10 19.41 13.35
C ALA A 62 8.58 20.86 13.43
N TYR A 63 9.55 21.27 12.60
CA TYR A 63 10.10 22.62 12.61
C TYR A 63 10.18 23.25 11.21
N PRO A 64 9.92 24.56 11.05
CA PRO A 64 10.03 25.26 9.77
C PRO A 64 11.43 25.16 9.12
N SER A 65 12.48 24.99 9.93
CA SER A 65 13.86 24.82 9.48
C SER A 65 14.11 23.52 8.72
N ASP A 66 13.24 22.53 8.88
CA ASP A 66 13.37 21.20 8.28
C ASP A 66 12.92 21.21 6.80
N CYS A 67 12.24 22.28 6.36
CA CYS A 67 11.94 22.55 4.96
C CYS A 67 13.00 23.48 4.35
N THR A 68 14.09 22.93 3.83
CA THR A 68 14.99 23.69 2.94
C THR A 68 14.45 23.70 1.51
N ALA A 69 13.41 24.49 1.28
CA ALA A 69 13.04 24.92 -0.07
C ALA A 69 14.07 25.97 -0.54
N SER A 70 15.23 25.50 -0.99
CA SER A 70 16.24 26.33 -1.65
C SER A 70 15.65 26.82 -2.97
N ARG A 71 15.51 28.13 -3.12
CA ARG A 71 15.01 28.81 -4.32
C ARG A 71 16.00 28.74 -5.49
#